data_AF-A0A150FC31-F1
#
_entry.id   AF-A0A150FC31-F1
#
_cell.length_a   1.000
_cell.length_b   1.000
_cell.length_c   1.000
_cell.angle_alpha   90.00
_cell.angle_beta   90.00
_cell.angle_gamma   90.00
#
_symmetry.space_group_name_H-M   'P 1'
#
loop_
_entity.id
_entity.type
_entity.pdbx_description
1 polymer ?
#
loop_
_entity_poly.entity_id
_entity_poly.type
_entity_poly.pdbx_seq_one_letter_code
_entity_poly.pdbx_strand_id
1 'polypeptide(L)'
;MADSNLFGKLEQLELIKKALDHARIGVVITDPSLEDNPIVYTNQGFIDMTGYSSEEILGKNCRFLQGKQTDKKQVAKIRNGLKNKEPITVRLKNVKKDGTPFWNELNIDPLYIEDRLYFVGFQKDITEQKEYEKLLEDSLTEITTLSTPIVPIRNGISAMPLIGNLTEERFDSIVSTLTDILTASKDDYLIIDLSGLAEVNEHTADQIFKLHHLLKLIGTELIITGIKPSLAMKMNQLDARFASLKTYLNVKDAVNVLPVI
;
A
#
# COMPACT_ATOMS: atom_id res chain seq x y z
N MET A 1 -13.27 34.38 49.15
CA MET A 1 -13.00 34.20 47.71
C MET A 1 -11.55 33.74 47.65
N ALA A 2 -11.32 32.44 47.45
CA ALA A 2 -10.03 31.79 47.67
C ALA A 2 -9.32 31.51 46.34
N ASP A 3 -7.99 31.63 46.37
CA ASP A 3 -7.01 31.52 45.30
C ASP A 3 -7.24 30.39 44.28
N SER A 4 -7.42 30.76 43.01
CA SER A 4 -7.50 29.84 41.87
C SER A 4 -6.21 29.81 41.04
N ASN A 5 -5.05 29.92 41.67
CA ASN A 5 -3.73 29.88 41.00
C ASN A 5 -2.87 28.76 41.61
N LEU A 6 -3.40 27.54 41.64
CA LEU A 6 -2.81 26.40 42.35
C LEU A 6 -2.12 25.41 41.40
N PHE A 7 -1.20 25.90 40.58
CA PHE A 7 -0.14 25.05 40.03
C PHE A 7 1.12 25.90 39.88
N GLY A 8 2.14 25.63 40.71
CA GLY A 8 3.44 26.29 40.56
C GLY A 8 4.07 25.95 39.20
N LYS A 9 4.89 26.85 38.64
CA LYS A 9 5.56 26.65 37.34
C LYS A 9 6.35 25.32 37.27
N LEU A 10 6.86 24.85 38.41
CA LEU A 10 7.54 23.55 38.56
C LEU A 10 6.57 22.36 38.49
N GLU A 11 5.41 22.44 39.14
CA GLU A 11 4.39 21.39 39.12
C GLU A 11 3.77 21.23 37.73
N GLN A 12 3.57 22.34 37.01
CA GLN A 12 3.10 22.31 35.62
C GLN A 12 4.11 21.62 34.71
N LEU A 13 5.41 21.90 34.88
CA LEU A 13 6.46 21.25 34.10
C LEU A 13 6.52 19.75 34.36
N GLU A 14 6.38 19.34 35.63
CA GLU A 14 6.37 17.93 36.01
C GLU A 14 5.14 17.20 35.45
N LEU A 15 3.97 17.82 35.50
CA LEU A 15 2.73 17.28 34.92
C LEU A 15 2.85 17.08 33.41
N ILE A 16 3.34 18.09 32.68
CA ILE A 16 3.53 18.02 31.22
C ILE A 16 4.53 16.92 30.87
N LYS A 17 5.65 16.83 31.61
CA LYS A 17 6.66 15.78 31.39
C LYS A 17 6.05 14.39 31.57
N LYS A 18 5.33 14.14 32.67
CA LYS A 18 4.65 12.85 32.91
C LYS A 18 3.61 12.55 31.82
N ALA A 19 2.84 13.53 31.38
CA ALA A 19 1.88 13.33 30.30
C ALA A 19 2.55 12.90 28.98
N LEU A 20 3.69 13.52 28.63
CA LEU A 20 4.47 13.15 27.46
C LEU A 20 5.08 11.75 27.59
N ASP A 21 5.52 11.36 28.78
CA ASP A 21 6.06 10.02 29.05
C ASP A 21 4.99 8.93 28.89
N HIS A 22 3.73 9.20 29.25
CA HIS A 22 2.62 8.26 29.11
C HIS A 22 2.06 8.11 27.69
N ALA A 23 2.25 9.11 26.81
CA ALA A 23 1.62 9.15 25.49
C ALA A 23 2.15 8.09 24.50
N ARG A 24 3.18 7.31 24.87
CA ARG A 24 3.90 6.37 23.97
C ARG A 24 4.38 7.04 22.67
N ILE A 25 4.69 8.33 22.76
CA ILE A 25 5.24 9.15 21.68
C ILE A 25 6.67 9.49 22.08
N GLY A 26 7.60 9.33 21.14
CA GLY A 26 8.95 9.83 21.29
C GLY A 26 8.96 11.33 21.06
N VAL A 27 9.57 12.08 21.98
CA VAL A 27 9.76 13.52 21.85
C VAL A 27 11.23 13.83 22.04
N VAL A 28 11.81 14.51 21.05
CA VAL A 28 13.18 15.02 21.11
C VAL A 28 13.20 16.50 20.76
N ILE A 29 14.15 17.24 21.35
CA ILE A 29 14.46 18.61 20.95
C ILE A 29 15.92 18.64 20.51
N THR A 30 16.17 19.27 19.36
CA THR A 30 17.52 19.43 18.82
C THR A 30 17.88 20.91 18.71
N ASP A 31 19.17 21.20 18.85
CA ASP A 31 19.71 22.56 18.83
C ASP A 31 20.59 22.79 17.59
N PRO A 32 20.08 23.45 16.53
CA PRO A 32 20.83 23.65 15.30
C PRO A 32 21.97 24.67 15.42
N SER A 33 22.10 25.36 16.57
CA SER A 33 23.24 26.25 16.82
C SER A 33 24.50 25.50 17.25
N LEU A 34 24.37 24.23 17.65
CA LEU A 34 25.48 23.35 17.98
C LEU A 34 25.90 22.53 16.74
N GLU A 35 27.14 22.07 16.75
CA GLU A 35 27.68 21.22 15.68
C GLU A 35 26.80 19.97 15.49
N ASP A 36 26.42 19.71 14.24
CA ASP A 36 25.64 18.53 13.83
C ASP A 36 24.17 18.46 14.30
N ASN A 37 23.62 19.57 14.82
CA ASN A 37 22.25 19.66 15.33
C ASN A 37 21.90 18.50 16.30
N PRO A 38 22.58 18.42 17.45
CA PRO A 38 22.45 17.30 18.37
C PRO A 38 21.16 17.39 19.17
N ILE A 39 20.70 16.25 19.68
CA ILE A 39 19.59 16.16 20.62
C ILE A 39 20.01 16.73 21.97
N VAL A 40 19.28 17.73 22.44
CA VAL A 40 19.48 18.39 23.75
C VAL A 40 18.44 17.96 24.79
N TYR A 41 17.34 17.34 24.35
CA TYR A 41 16.32 16.78 25.23
C TYR A 41 15.67 15.55 24.59
N THR A 42 15.32 14.58 25.42
CA THR A 42 14.49 13.42 25.06
C THR A 42 13.54 13.08 26.21
N ASN A 43 12.34 12.59 25.90
CA ASN A 43 11.41 12.05 26.90
C ASN A 43 11.62 10.55 27.13
N GLN A 44 10.90 9.96 28.09
CA GLN A 44 10.93 8.52 28.36
C GLN A 44 10.33 7.71 27.22
N GLY A 45 9.29 8.23 26.56
CA GLY A 45 8.65 7.55 25.43
C GLY A 45 9.61 7.25 24.27
N PHE A 46 10.57 8.14 23.99
CA PHE A 46 11.59 7.91 22.96
C PHE A 46 12.62 6.86 23.39
N ILE A 47 13.00 6.86 24.67
CA ILE A 47 13.90 5.86 25.27
C ILE A 47 13.27 4.47 25.15
N ASP A 48 12.02 4.32 25.60
CA ASP A 48 11.30 3.05 25.58
C ASP A 48 11.06 2.55 24.15
N MET A 49 10.76 3.46 23.22
CA MET A 49 10.53 3.13 21.80
C MET A 49 11.78 2.62 21.10
N THR A 50 12.94 3.23 21.37
CA THR A 50 14.18 2.97 20.62
C THR A 50 15.12 1.99 21.32
N GLY A 51 14.97 1.83 22.64
CA GLY A 51 15.83 1.00 23.49
C GLY A 51 17.19 1.62 23.84
N TYR A 52 17.43 2.88 23.46
CA TYR A 52 18.66 3.61 23.81
C TYR A 52 18.49 4.37 25.12
N SER A 53 19.54 4.43 25.95
CA SER A 53 19.50 5.24 27.16
C SER A 53 19.59 6.73 26.84
N SER A 54 19.14 7.59 27.77
CA SER A 54 19.26 9.04 27.62
C SER A 54 20.72 9.48 27.34
N GLU A 55 21.69 8.88 28.02
CA GLU A 55 23.13 9.15 27.83
C GLU A 55 23.64 8.79 26.42
N GLU A 56 23.05 7.76 25.80
CA GLU A 56 23.39 7.37 24.44
C GLU A 56 22.73 8.25 23.38
N ILE A 57 21.61 8.92 23.72
CA ILE A 57 20.79 9.75 22.83
C ILE A 57 21.28 11.19 22.84
N LEU A 58 21.47 11.77 24.03
CA LEU A 58 21.85 13.17 24.20
C LEU A 58 23.20 13.46 23.55
N GLY A 59 23.30 14.60 22.87
CA GLY A 59 24.51 15.01 22.14
C GLY A 59 24.69 14.35 20.77
N LYS A 60 23.82 13.41 20.36
CA LYS A 60 23.87 12.80 19.03
C LYS A 60 22.77 13.34 18.12
N ASN A 61 23.00 13.25 16.82
CA ASN A 61 21.96 13.48 15.83
C ASN A 61 21.06 12.24 15.67
N CYS A 62 19.74 12.41 15.53
CA CYS A 62 18.76 11.32 15.37
C CYS A 62 19.04 10.33 14.23
N ARG A 63 19.95 10.64 13.30
CA ARG A 63 20.31 9.74 12.20
C ARG A 63 20.90 8.40 12.63
N PHE A 64 21.32 8.23 13.89
CA PHE A 64 21.79 6.93 14.39
C PHE A 64 20.72 5.83 14.31
N LEU A 65 19.43 6.20 14.23
CA LEU A 65 18.32 5.27 14.04
C LEU A 65 18.16 4.80 12.58
N GLN A 66 18.90 5.37 11.62
CA GLN A 66 18.80 5.00 10.21
C GLN A 66 19.53 3.68 9.95
N GLY A 67 18.93 2.82 9.11
CA GLY A 67 19.48 1.52 8.74
C GLY A 67 19.45 1.29 7.22
N LYS A 68 19.79 0.06 6.81
CA LYS A 68 19.85 -0.32 5.38
C LYS A 68 18.53 -0.12 4.63
N GLN A 69 17.40 -0.28 5.32
CA GLN A 69 16.06 -0.16 4.75
C GLN A 69 15.48 1.27 4.83
N THR A 70 16.24 2.24 5.34
CA THR A 70 15.76 3.63 5.43
C THR A 70 15.68 4.26 4.04
N ASP A 71 14.51 4.81 3.69
CA ASP A 71 14.29 5.46 2.40
C ASP A 71 15.06 6.78 2.30
N LYS A 72 16.04 6.82 1.39
CA LYS A 72 16.88 7.98 1.10
C LYS A 72 16.07 9.19 0.64
N LYS A 73 14.91 9.00 -0.01
CA LYS A 73 14.03 10.09 -0.45
C LYS A 73 13.41 10.80 0.76
N GLN A 74 12.96 10.06 1.78
CA GLN A 74 12.44 10.65 3.01
C GLN A 74 13.54 11.38 3.79
N VAL A 75 14.75 10.80 3.85
CA VAL A 75 15.92 11.48 4.47
C VAL A 75 16.25 12.79 3.76
N ALA A 76 16.17 12.83 2.44
CA ALA A 76 16.37 14.08 1.68
C ALA A 76 15.27 15.12 1.99
N LYS A 77 14.01 14.70 2.14
CA LYS A 77 12.92 15.61 2.57
C LYS A 77 13.19 16.22 3.94
N ILE A 78 13.61 15.41 4.92
CA ILE A 78 13.99 15.92 6.24
C ILE A 78 15.09 16.97 6.11
N ARG A 79 16.17 16.66 5.38
CA ARG A 79 17.30 17.59 5.21
C ARG A 79 16.86 18.92 4.59
N ASN A 80 16.00 18.88 3.57
CA ASN A 80 15.50 20.08 2.91
C ASN A 80 14.60 20.91 3.82
N GLY A 81 13.67 20.28 4.52
CA GLY A 81 12.80 21.00 5.46
C GLY A 81 13.56 21.63 6.62
N LEU A 82 14.59 20.94 7.16
CA LEU A 82 15.45 21.50 8.20
C LEU A 82 16.22 22.73 7.68
N LYS A 83 16.73 22.66 6.45
CA LYS A 83 17.43 23.79 5.80
C LYS A 83 16.50 24.98 5.59
N ASN A 84 15.26 24.72 5.18
CA ASN A 84 14.26 25.76 4.90
C ASN A 84 13.50 26.22 6.15
N LYS A 85 13.70 25.55 7.29
CA LYS A 85 12.97 25.79 8.55
C LYS A 85 11.46 25.63 8.38
N GLU A 86 11.06 24.57 7.69
CA GLU A 86 9.67 24.23 7.41
C GLU A 86 9.24 22.98 8.20
N PRO A 87 7.95 22.87 8.58
CA PRO A 87 7.38 21.63 9.12
C PRO A 87 7.60 20.44 8.19
N ILE A 88 7.95 19.29 8.76
CA ILE A 88 8.21 18.04 8.02
C ILE A 88 7.39 16.91 8.63
N THR A 89 6.66 16.19 7.78
CA THR A 89 6.07 14.90 8.13
C THR A 89 6.58 13.83 7.18
N VAL A 90 7.17 12.77 7.72
CA VAL A 90 7.66 11.63 6.95
C VAL A 90 7.42 10.33 7.69
N ARG A 91 7.30 9.24 6.94
CA ARG A 91 7.25 7.87 7.48
C ARG A 91 8.43 7.11 6.91
N LEU A 92 9.29 6.59 7.76
CA LEU A 92 10.52 5.90 7.35
C LEU A 92 10.84 4.72 8.28
N LYS A 93 11.58 3.75 7.74
CA LYS A 93 12.11 2.66 8.56
C LYS A 93 13.32 3.12 9.36
N ASN A 94 13.27 2.88 10.66
CA ASN A 94 14.38 3.02 11.58
C ASN A 94 14.70 1.68 12.24
N VAL A 95 15.79 1.63 13.00
CA VAL A 95 16.28 0.44 13.67
C VAL A 95 16.51 0.77 15.15
N LYS A 96 15.94 -0.06 16.03
CA LYS A 96 16.10 0.02 17.49
C LYS A 96 17.51 -0.45 17.90
N LYS A 97 17.87 -0.28 19.16
CA LYS A 97 19.20 -0.67 19.68
C LYS A 97 19.52 -2.15 19.50
N ASP A 98 18.52 -3.01 19.63
CA ASP A 98 18.62 -4.46 19.45
C ASP A 98 18.69 -4.91 17.98
N GLY A 99 18.60 -3.98 17.03
CA GLY A 99 18.56 -4.27 15.60
C GLY A 99 17.16 -4.47 15.02
N THR A 100 16.11 -4.40 15.83
CA THR A 100 14.72 -4.56 15.37
C THR A 100 14.32 -3.38 14.49
N PRO A 101 13.92 -3.62 13.22
CA PRO A 101 13.42 -2.55 12.36
C PRO A 101 12.01 -2.15 12.81
N PHE A 102 11.71 -0.85 12.73
CA PHE A 102 10.38 -0.33 13.02
C PHE A 102 10.03 0.84 12.09
N TRP A 103 8.73 1.03 11.86
CA TRP A 103 8.21 2.17 11.13
C TRP A 103 8.06 3.37 12.06
N ASN A 104 8.86 4.40 11.81
CA ASN A 104 8.81 5.67 12.52
C ASN A 104 8.02 6.70 11.69
N GLU A 105 6.89 7.14 12.22
CA GLU A 105 6.23 8.37 11.77
C GLU A 105 6.86 9.56 12.50
N LEU A 106 7.60 10.36 11.75
CA LEU A 106 8.39 11.48 12.24
C LEU A 106 7.77 12.80 11.79
N ASN A 107 7.40 13.62 12.77
CA ASN A 107 7.02 15.02 12.58
C ASN A 107 8.12 15.90 13.17
N ILE A 108 8.53 16.94 12.43
CA ILE A 108 9.51 17.91 12.88
C ILE A 108 8.95 19.30 12.67
N ASP A 109 8.96 20.10 13.73
CA ASP A 109 8.53 21.49 13.69
C ASP A 109 9.64 22.44 14.18
N PRO A 110 9.87 23.57 13.49
CA PRO A 110 10.75 24.62 13.99
C PRO A 110 10.09 25.31 15.20
N LEU A 111 10.84 25.46 16.28
CA LEU A 111 10.40 26.12 17.51
C LEU A 111 11.32 27.31 17.79
N TYR A 112 10.74 28.49 17.94
CA TYR A 112 11.50 29.70 18.31
C TYR A 112 11.25 30.06 19.78
N ILE A 113 12.31 30.14 20.56
CA ILE A 113 12.28 30.59 21.96
C ILE A 113 13.27 31.75 22.07
N GLU A 114 12.78 32.95 22.42
CA GLU A 114 13.62 34.14 22.57
C GLU A 114 14.55 34.36 21.36
N ASP A 115 13.99 34.29 20.15
CA ASP A 115 14.67 34.37 18.84
C ASP A 115 15.67 33.24 18.52
N ARG A 116 15.83 32.26 19.41
CA ARG A 116 16.65 31.06 19.16
C ARG A 116 15.82 29.95 18.53
N LEU A 117 16.31 29.38 17.44
CA LEU A 117 15.70 28.25 16.74
C LEU A 117 16.09 26.93 17.41
N TYR A 118 15.09 26.10 17.66
CA TYR A 118 15.17 24.69 17.98
C TYR A 118 14.34 23.89 16.98
N PHE A 119 14.59 22.59 16.88
CA PHE A 119 13.64 21.69 16.22
C PHE A 119 13.08 20.70 17.22
N VAL A 120 11.75 20.63 17.26
CA VAL A 120 11.03 19.61 18.02
C VAL A 120 10.72 18.45 17.08
N GLY A 121 11.00 17.23 17.52
CA GLY A 121 10.71 16.01 16.77
C GLY A 121 9.74 15.12 17.55
N PHE A 122 8.63 14.74 16.93
CA PHE A 122 7.69 13.75 17.44
C PHE A 122 7.83 12.45 16.64
N GLN A 123 7.99 11.33 17.34
CA GLN A 123 8.13 10.00 16.76
C GLN A 123 7.01 9.11 17.26
N LYS A 124 6.38 8.37 16.34
CA LYS A 124 5.41 7.34 16.66
C LYS A 124 5.80 6.04 15.98
N ASP A 125 5.89 4.96 16.74
CA ASP A 125 6.03 3.61 16.19
C ASP A 125 4.68 3.21 15.59
N ILE A 126 4.63 3.13 14.26
CA ILE A 126 3.43 2.73 13.50
C ILE A 126 3.59 1.33 12.90
N THR A 127 4.52 0.52 13.43
CA THR A 127 4.80 -0.82 12.90
C THR A 127 3.58 -1.73 12.99
N GLU A 128 2.95 -1.80 14.16
CA GLU A 128 1.73 -2.59 14.37
C GLU A 128 0.59 -2.15 13.42
N GLN A 129 0.39 -0.83 13.25
CA GLN A 129 -0.59 -0.31 12.30
C GLN A 129 -0.27 -0.74 10.87
N LYS A 130 1.01 -0.69 10.47
CA LYS A 130 1.44 -1.11 9.13
C LYS A 130 1.28 -2.62 8.91
N GLU A 131 1.50 -3.43 9.94
CA GLU A 131 1.27 -4.87 9.90
C GLU A 131 -0.22 -5.20 9.77
N TYR A 132 -1.09 -4.52 10.51
CA TYR A 132 -2.54 -4.66 10.37
C TYR A 132 -3.05 -4.21 8.99
N GLU A 133 -2.58 -3.06 8.49
CA GLU A 133 -2.91 -2.59 7.14
C GLU A 133 -2.52 -3.64 6.09
N LYS A 134 -1.32 -4.21 6.22
CA LYS A 134 -0.85 -5.26 5.32
C LYS A 134 -1.68 -6.54 5.44
N LEU A 135 -1.99 -6.99 6.65
CA LEU A 135 -2.82 -8.18 6.87
C LEU A 135 -4.21 -8.01 6.25
N LEU A 136 -4.78 -6.81 6.35
CA LEU A 136 -6.06 -6.48 5.74
C LEU A 136 -5.95 -6.47 4.21
N GLU A 137 -4.91 -5.87 3.64
CA GLU A 137 -4.64 -5.90 2.20
C GLU A 137 -4.45 -7.33 1.68
N ASP A 138 -3.68 -8.17 2.39
CA ASP A 138 -3.45 -9.57 2.06
C ASP A 138 -4.77 -10.35 2.10
N SER A 139 -5.60 -10.14 3.14
CA SER A 139 -6.91 -10.78 3.28
C SER A 139 -7.90 -10.33 2.20
N LEU A 140 -7.91 -9.04 1.84
CA LEU A 140 -8.71 -8.53 0.73
C LEU A 140 -8.23 -9.09 -0.60
N THR A 141 -6.91 -9.22 -0.77
CA THR A 141 -6.31 -9.85 -1.96
C THR A 141 -6.72 -11.32 -2.06
N GLU A 142 -6.69 -12.08 -0.97
CA GLU A 142 -7.13 -13.47 -0.90
C GLU A 142 -8.64 -13.61 -1.20
N ILE A 143 -9.48 -12.70 -0.71
CA ILE A 143 -10.89 -12.65 -1.08
C ILE A 143 -11.03 -12.37 -2.59
N THR A 144 -10.24 -11.47 -3.18
CA THR A 144 -10.31 -11.20 -4.62
C THR A 144 -9.77 -12.33 -5.50
N THR A 145 -8.83 -13.14 -5.02
CA THR A 145 -8.34 -14.32 -5.77
C THR A 145 -9.34 -15.48 -5.71
N LEU A 146 -10.14 -15.59 -4.65
CA LEU A 146 -11.17 -16.62 -4.49
C LEU A 146 -12.54 -16.27 -5.10
N SER A 147 -12.81 -15.00 -5.47
CA SER A 147 -14.18 -14.53 -5.76
C SER A 147 -14.51 -14.21 -7.21
N THR A 148 -13.79 -14.76 -8.18
CA THR A 148 -14.34 -14.90 -9.54
C THR A 148 -14.39 -16.36 -9.95
N PRO A 149 -15.27 -17.17 -9.34
CA PRO A 149 -15.48 -18.53 -9.77
C PRO A 149 -16.02 -18.51 -11.20
N ILE A 150 -15.60 -19.48 -12.01
CA ILE A 150 -16.34 -19.83 -13.21
C ILE A 150 -17.76 -20.17 -12.77
N VAL A 151 -18.73 -19.40 -13.24
CA VAL A 151 -20.15 -19.62 -13.00
C VAL A 151 -20.71 -20.39 -14.20
N PRO A 152 -21.18 -21.63 -14.05
CA PRO A 152 -21.87 -22.31 -15.13
C PRO A 152 -23.18 -21.56 -15.40
N ILE A 153 -23.36 -21.08 -16.64
CA ILE A 153 -24.58 -20.36 -17.05
C ILE A 153 -25.63 -21.35 -17.53
N ARG A 154 -25.23 -22.32 -18.36
CA ARG A 154 -26.05 -23.43 -18.87
C ARG A 154 -25.15 -24.53 -19.44
N ASN A 155 -25.70 -25.67 -19.86
CA ASN A 155 -24.94 -26.78 -20.44
C ASN A 155 -23.96 -26.29 -21.53
N GLY A 156 -22.67 -26.58 -21.33
CA GLY A 156 -21.61 -26.22 -22.28
C GLY A 156 -21.17 -24.76 -22.24
N ILE A 157 -21.74 -23.91 -21.37
CA ILE A 157 -21.42 -22.48 -21.29
C ILE A 157 -21.14 -22.06 -19.85
N SER A 158 -19.93 -21.56 -19.65
CA SER A 158 -19.43 -21.04 -18.39
C SER A 158 -19.07 -19.57 -18.52
N ALA A 159 -19.25 -18.77 -17.47
CA ALA A 159 -18.88 -17.36 -17.44
C ALA A 159 -17.95 -17.04 -16.26
N MET A 160 -16.90 -16.27 -16.51
CA MET A 160 -15.95 -15.81 -15.52
C MET A 160 -15.87 -14.28 -15.55
N PRO A 161 -16.40 -13.58 -14.55
CA PRO A 161 -16.18 -12.14 -14.45
C PRO A 161 -14.72 -11.87 -14.06
N LEU A 162 -14.09 -10.86 -14.65
CA LEU A 162 -12.77 -10.37 -14.21
C LEU A 162 -12.91 -8.98 -13.60
N ILE A 163 -12.73 -8.92 -12.28
CA ILE A 163 -12.79 -7.68 -11.49
C ILE A 163 -11.37 -7.28 -11.07
N GLY A 164 -11.03 -5.99 -11.10
CA GLY A 164 -9.75 -5.48 -10.60
C GLY A 164 -8.64 -5.44 -11.67
N ASN A 165 -7.38 -5.61 -11.27
CA ASN A 165 -6.24 -5.63 -12.20
C ASN A 165 -5.80 -7.07 -12.50
N LEU A 166 -5.36 -7.32 -13.73
CA LEU A 166 -4.79 -8.61 -14.14
C LEU A 166 -3.26 -8.55 -14.05
N THR A 167 -2.70 -9.01 -12.93
CA THR A 167 -1.26 -9.21 -12.74
C THR A 167 -0.80 -10.57 -13.31
N GLU A 168 0.51 -10.78 -13.48
CA GLU A 168 1.05 -12.07 -13.95
C GLU A 168 0.69 -13.21 -12.99
N GLU A 169 0.90 -13.04 -11.68
CA GLU A 169 0.54 -14.06 -10.67
C GLU A 169 -0.94 -14.43 -10.70
N ARG A 170 -1.80 -13.43 -10.93
CA ARG A 170 -3.24 -13.64 -11.06
C ARG A 170 -3.56 -14.40 -12.34
N PHE A 171 -2.90 -14.09 -13.44
CA PHE A 171 -3.10 -14.78 -14.72
C PHE A 171 -2.74 -16.26 -14.62
N ASP A 172 -1.60 -16.59 -14.02
CA ASP A 172 -1.17 -17.98 -13.82
C ASP A 172 -2.18 -18.76 -12.97
N SER A 173 -2.68 -18.13 -11.90
CA SER A 173 -3.73 -18.70 -11.04
C SER A 173 -5.04 -18.94 -11.80
N ILE A 174 -5.44 -18.01 -12.67
CA ILE A 174 -6.62 -18.14 -13.53
C ILE A 174 -6.43 -19.29 -14.51
N VAL A 175 -5.30 -19.37 -15.22
CA VAL A 175 -5.04 -20.44 -16.19
C VAL A 175 -5.05 -21.82 -15.52
N SER A 176 -4.42 -21.96 -14.35
CA SER A 176 -4.43 -23.22 -13.60
C SER A 176 -5.87 -23.64 -13.25
N THR A 177 -6.66 -22.72 -12.72
CA THR A 177 -8.04 -23.00 -12.28
C THR A 177 -8.97 -23.28 -13.46
N LEU A 178 -8.86 -22.50 -14.54
CA LEU A 178 -9.63 -22.70 -15.77
C LEU A 178 -9.38 -24.09 -16.37
N THR A 179 -8.12 -24.53 -16.40
CA THR A 179 -7.75 -25.83 -16.96
C THR A 179 -8.39 -26.96 -16.16
N ASP A 180 -8.34 -26.89 -14.83
CA ASP A 180 -8.93 -27.91 -13.96
C ASP A 180 -10.46 -28.00 -14.12
N ILE A 181 -11.14 -26.85 -14.15
CA ILE A 181 -12.60 -26.80 -14.23
C ILE A 181 -13.10 -27.21 -15.61
N LEU A 182 -12.52 -26.69 -16.70
CA LEU A 182 -12.99 -26.97 -18.06
C LEU A 182 -12.77 -28.43 -18.46
N THR A 183 -11.69 -29.05 -17.96
CA THR A 183 -11.45 -30.48 -18.14
C THR A 183 -12.55 -31.33 -17.47
N ALA A 184 -13.09 -30.86 -16.34
CA ALA A 184 -14.16 -31.55 -15.61
C ALA A 184 -15.56 -31.27 -16.18
N SER A 185 -15.84 -30.02 -16.60
CA SER A 185 -17.18 -29.59 -17.04
C SER A 185 -17.48 -29.92 -18.51
N LYS A 186 -16.45 -30.08 -19.37
CA LYS A 186 -16.58 -30.22 -20.83
C LYS A 186 -17.35 -29.06 -21.47
N ASP A 187 -17.09 -27.84 -21.03
CA ASP A 187 -17.73 -26.67 -21.62
C ASP A 187 -17.15 -26.33 -23.00
N ASP A 188 -18.03 -26.12 -23.98
CA ASP A 188 -17.69 -25.69 -25.33
C ASP A 188 -17.38 -24.18 -25.38
N TYR A 189 -17.92 -23.40 -24.43
CA TYR A 189 -17.79 -21.94 -24.41
C TYR A 189 -17.43 -21.40 -23.01
N LEU A 190 -16.45 -20.50 -22.99
CA LEU A 190 -16.12 -19.68 -21.83
C LEU A 190 -16.35 -18.21 -22.13
N ILE A 191 -17.19 -17.54 -21.35
CA ILE A 191 -17.45 -16.11 -21.42
C ILE A 191 -16.60 -15.40 -20.37
N ILE A 192 -15.73 -14.49 -20.76
CA ILE A 192 -14.99 -13.63 -19.84
C ILE A 192 -15.59 -12.22 -19.88
N ASP A 193 -16.04 -11.71 -18.73
CA ASP A 193 -16.53 -10.34 -18.61
C ASP A 193 -15.42 -9.41 -18.11
N LEU A 194 -15.01 -8.47 -18.96
CA LEU A 194 -13.97 -7.48 -18.66
C LEU A 194 -14.55 -6.16 -18.15
N SER A 195 -15.86 -6.06 -17.94
CA SER A 195 -16.53 -4.84 -17.47
C SER A 195 -15.97 -4.32 -16.13
N GLY A 196 -15.47 -5.24 -15.29
CA GLY A 196 -14.88 -4.95 -13.98
C GLY A 196 -13.39 -4.59 -13.99
N LEU A 197 -12.72 -4.57 -15.15
CA LEU A 197 -11.34 -4.13 -15.27
C LEU A 197 -11.26 -2.60 -15.35
N ALA A 198 -10.42 -2.00 -14.49
CA ALA A 198 -10.23 -0.55 -14.47
C ALA A 198 -9.55 -0.03 -15.74
N GLU A 199 -8.51 -0.74 -16.20
CA GLU A 199 -7.80 -0.46 -17.45
C GLU A 199 -7.31 -1.76 -18.09
N VAL A 200 -7.30 -1.81 -19.42
CA VAL A 200 -6.69 -2.89 -20.20
C VAL A 200 -5.49 -2.27 -20.92
N ASN A 201 -4.28 -2.69 -20.52
CA ASN A 201 -3.03 -2.27 -21.14
C ASN A 201 -2.55 -3.32 -22.17
N GLU A 202 -1.44 -3.04 -22.86
CA GLU A 202 -0.86 -3.94 -23.86
C GLU A 202 -0.48 -5.31 -23.26
N HIS A 203 -0.02 -5.33 -22.01
CA HIS A 203 0.31 -6.56 -21.30
C HIS A 203 -0.95 -7.41 -21.03
N THR A 204 -2.02 -6.82 -20.48
CA THR A 204 -3.31 -7.48 -20.26
C THR A 204 -3.88 -8.03 -21.56
N ALA A 205 -3.72 -7.30 -22.66
CA ALA A 205 -4.13 -7.71 -23.98
C ALA A 205 -3.39 -8.99 -24.45
N ASP A 206 -2.06 -9.04 -24.31
CA ASP A 206 -1.26 -10.23 -24.64
C ASP A 206 -1.65 -11.45 -23.78
N GLN A 207 -1.92 -11.24 -22.48
CA GLN A 207 -2.37 -12.31 -21.58
C GLN A 207 -3.74 -12.89 -22.01
N ILE A 208 -4.69 -12.03 -22.40
CA ILE A 208 -6.00 -12.47 -22.92
C ILE A 208 -5.84 -13.33 -24.18
N PHE A 209 -4.90 -13.00 -25.06
CA PHE A 209 -4.63 -13.83 -26.24
C PHE A 209 -4.00 -15.17 -25.94
N LYS A 210 -3.02 -15.19 -25.02
CA LYS A 210 -2.43 -16.45 -24.57
C LYS A 210 -3.50 -17.38 -24.05
N LEU A 211 -4.43 -16.83 -23.25
CA LEU A 211 -5.58 -17.59 -22.77
C LEU A 211 -6.49 -18.07 -23.91
N HIS A 212 -6.83 -17.21 -24.87
CA HIS A 212 -7.60 -17.61 -26.07
C HIS A 212 -6.96 -18.80 -26.80
N HIS A 213 -5.65 -18.75 -27.01
CA HIS A 213 -4.93 -19.83 -27.70
C HIS A 213 -4.94 -21.12 -26.89
N LEU A 214 -4.71 -21.05 -25.57
CA LEU A 214 -4.78 -22.20 -24.68
C LEU A 214 -6.18 -22.85 -24.69
N LEU A 215 -7.23 -22.04 -24.58
CA LEU A 215 -8.62 -22.52 -24.60
C LEU A 215 -8.97 -23.18 -25.93
N LYS A 216 -8.49 -22.63 -27.04
CA LYS A 216 -8.67 -23.22 -28.37
C LYS A 216 -8.00 -24.59 -28.52
N LEU A 217 -6.85 -24.80 -27.86
CA LEU A 217 -6.16 -26.10 -27.87
C LEU A 217 -6.91 -27.18 -27.08
N ILE A 218 -7.61 -26.80 -26.01
CA ILE A 218 -8.44 -27.73 -25.21
C ILE A 218 -9.86 -27.92 -25.79
N GLY A 219 -10.20 -27.20 -26.86
CA GLY A 219 -11.48 -27.31 -27.55
C GLY A 219 -12.59 -26.39 -27.03
N THR A 220 -12.27 -25.43 -26.17
CA THR A 220 -13.22 -24.44 -25.63
C THR A 220 -13.09 -23.11 -26.37
N GLU A 221 -14.21 -22.54 -26.82
CA GLU A 221 -14.25 -21.24 -27.48
C GLU A 221 -14.35 -20.11 -26.44
N LEU A 222 -13.39 -19.17 -26.48
CA LEU A 222 -13.39 -17.99 -25.62
C LEU A 222 -14.22 -16.86 -26.23
N ILE A 223 -15.07 -16.25 -25.40
CA ILE A 223 -15.91 -15.10 -25.73
C ILE A 223 -15.62 -13.99 -24.73
N ILE A 224 -15.47 -12.76 -25.21
CA ILE A 224 -15.18 -11.62 -24.36
C ILE A 224 -16.38 -10.68 -24.31
N THR A 225 -16.70 -10.18 -23.12
CA THR A 225 -17.78 -9.21 -22.91
C THR A 225 -17.31 -8.00 -22.10
N GLY A 226 -18.08 -6.92 -22.09
CA GLY A 226 -17.77 -5.74 -21.27
C GLY A 226 -16.69 -4.82 -21.85
N ILE A 227 -16.26 -5.04 -23.09
CA ILE A 227 -15.28 -4.17 -23.76
C ILE A 227 -15.95 -2.84 -24.13
N LYS A 228 -15.43 -1.73 -23.60
CA LYS A 228 -15.86 -0.38 -24.00
C LYS A 228 -15.42 -0.10 -25.46
N PRO A 229 -16.22 0.62 -26.27
CA PRO A 229 -15.86 0.92 -27.67
C PRO A 229 -14.48 1.58 -27.85
N SER A 230 -14.11 2.47 -26.93
CA SER A 230 -12.78 3.11 -26.92
C SER A 230 -11.64 2.10 -26.74
N LEU A 231 -11.85 1.07 -25.92
CA LEU A 231 -10.89 0.00 -25.73
C LEU A 231 -10.82 -0.91 -26.97
N ALA A 232 -11.96 -1.26 -27.57
CA ALA A 232 -11.99 -2.02 -28.83
C ALA A 232 -11.21 -1.32 -29.95
N MET A 233 -11.37 0.00 -30.07
CA MET A 233 -10.59 0.80 -31.03
C MET A 233 -9.09 0.79 -30.72
N LYS A 234 -8.70 0.91 -29.45
CA LYS A 234 -7.29 0.88 -29.02
C LYS A 234 -6.67 -0.50 -29.24
N MET A 235 -7.41 -1.57 -28.97
CA MET A 235 -6.96 -2.95 -29.19
C MET A 235 -6.78 -3.26 -30.68
N ASN A 236 -7.67 -2.77 -31.55
CA ASN A 236 -7.52 -2.93 -33.01
C ASN A 236 -6.30 -2.18 -33.57
N GLN A 237 -5.85 -1.10 -32.92
CA GLN A 237 -4.62 -0.39 -33.29
C GLN A 237 -3.36 -1.09 -32.79
N LEU A 238 -3.44 -1.74 -31.62
CA LEU A 238 -2.31 -2.44 -31.00
C LEU A 238 -2.03 -3.78 -31.68
N ASP A 239 -3.08 -4.53 -32.04
CA ASP A 239 -2.90 -5.89 -32.54
C ASP A 239 -4.08 -6.40 -33.38
N ALA A 240 -3.80 -6.69 -34.66
CA ALA A 240 -4.78 -7.21 -35.61
C ALA A 240 -5.35 -8.58 -35.23
N ARG A 241 -4.68 -9.32 -34.33
CA ARG A 241 -5.16 -10.60 -33.81
C ARG A 241 -6.48 -10.45 -33.05
N PHE A 242 -6.85 -9.24 -32.60
CA PHE A 242 -8.03 -9.06 -31.73
C PHE A 242 -9.34 -9.17 -32.51
N ALA A 243 -9.27 -8.93 -33.81
CA ALA A 243 -10.40 -9.08 -34.71
C ALA A 243 -10.94 -10.53 -34.77
N SER A 244 -10.13 -11.53 -34.37
CA SER A 244 -10.58 -12.93 -34.35
C SER A 244 -11.29 -13.34 -33.06
N LEU A 245 -11.31 -12.48 -32.03
CA LEU A 245 -12.05 -12.77 -30.79
C LEU A 245 -13.52 -12.40 -30.95
N LYS A 246 -14.42 -13.29 -30.53
CA LYS A 246 -15.85 -12.97 -30.44
C LYS A 246 -16.06 -12.05 -29.24
N THR A 247 -16.56 -10.84 -29.51
CA THR A 247 -16.83 -9.83 -28.49
C THR A 247 -18.30 -9.42 -28.45
N TYR A 248 -18.86 -9.26 -27.25
CA TYR A 248 -20.20 -8.69 -27.04
C TYR A 248 -20.17 -7.55 -26.04
N LEU A 249 -21.23 -6.74 -26.03
CA LEU A 249 -21.32 -5.59 -25.13
C LEU A 249 -21.46 -6.04 -23.66
N ASN A 250 -22.23 -7.09 -23.41
CA ASN A 250 -22.48 -7.64 -22.07
C ASN A 250 -22.71 -9.16 -22.13
N VAL A 251 -22.68 -9.81 -20.96
CA VAL A 251 -22.86 -11.27 -20.83
C VAL A 251 -24.22 -11.73 -21.36
N LYS A 252 -25.29 -10.95 -21.14
CA LYS A 252 -26.64 -11.30 -21.59
C LYS A 252 -26.71 -11.42 -23.12
N ASP A 253 -26.11 -10.48 -23.83
CA ASP A 253 -26.06 -10.50 -25.30
C ASP A 253 -25.30 -11.73 -25.80
N ALA A 254 -24.15 -12.04 -25.20
CA ALA A 254 -23.36 -13.21 -25.55
C ALA A 254 -24.15 -14.52 -25.37
N VAL A 255 -24.82 -14.70 -24.23
CA VAL A 255 -25.58 -15.93 -23.92
C VAL A 255 -26.77 -16.13 -24.88
N ASN A 256 -27.38 -15.05 -25.38
CA ASN A 256 -28.55 -15.12 -26.26
C ASN A 256 -28.22 -15.58 -27.68
N VAL A 257 -27.03 -15.29 -28.20
CA VAL A 257 -26.62 -15.67 -29.57
C VAL A 257 -25.85 -16.98 -29.63
N LEU A 258 -25.35 -17.47 -28.49
CA LEU A 258 -24.70 -18.77 -28.45
C LEU A 258 -25.71 -19.90 -28.69
N PRO A 259 -25.29 -20.96 -29.41
CA PRO A 259 -26.17 -22.08 -29.68
C PRO A 259 -26.69 -22.69 -28.38
N VAL A 260 -27.93 -23.16 -28.44
CA VAL A 260 -28.52 -23.99 -27.39
C VAL A 260 -28.11 -25.41 -27.75
N ILE A 261 -27.20 -25.99 -26.96
CA ILE A 261 -26.75 -27.38 -27.08
C ILE A 261 -27.58 -28.23 -26.12
#